data_AF-A0AA47M6H9-F1
#
_entry.id   AF-A0AA47M6H9-F1
#
_cell.length_a   1.000
_cell.length_b   1.000
_cell.length_c   1.000
_cell.angle_alpha   90.00
_cell.angle_beta   90.00
_cell.angle_gamma   90.00
#
_symmetry.space_group_name_H-M   'P 1'
#
loop_
_entity.id
_entity.type
_entity.pdbx_description
1 polymer ?
#
loop_
_entity_poly.entity_id
_entity_poly.type
_entity_poly.pdbx_seq_one_letter_code
_entity_poly.pdbx_strand_id
1 'polypeptide(L)'
;MCSFQKIAITPSQSVALERETRQQDTNKTWHLARAPRLTSSVFKAICSRRADFDALAVRFKDTSSKQTKAMRRGIELEPVAAQQYSVITGNLISPVGFVVNPHAPHLGTSSDRRSDGSYRLKEIHAYYYQIIGQLGLTGMPWCDFFVMCAEDYLLQRIHFDVEKWCEMKDKLDMFFFNYFLPRYT
;
A
#
# COMPACT_ATOMS: atom_id res chain seq x y z
N MET A 1 22.74 -3.64 15.13
CA MET A 1 22.51 -4.63 14.04
C MET A 1 21.25 -5.50 14.19
N CYS A 2 20.51 -5.47 15.31
CA CYS A 2 19.55 -6.54 15.64
C CYS A 2 18.10 -6.39 15.08
N SER A 3 17.62 -5.20 14.69
CA SER A 3 16.19 -5.02 14.34
C SER A 3 15.81 -5.34 12.89
N PHE A 4 16.68 -5.09 11.90
CA PHE A 4 16.35 -5.35 10.48
C PHE A 4 16.23 -6.86 10.18
N GLN A 5 17.08 -7.69 10.77
CA GLN A 5 17.02 -9.15 10.62
C GLN A 5 15.72 -9.76 11.17
N LYS A 6 15.04 -9.10 12.12
CA LYS A 6 13.75 -9.55 12.70
C LYS A 6 12.54 -9.30 11.78
N ILE A 7 12.67 -8.45 10.76
CA ILE A 7 11.61 -8.18 9.78
C ILE A 7 11.88 -8.80 8.40
N ALA A 8 13.07 -9.34 8.18
CA ALA A 8 13.40 -10.11 6.98
C ALA A 8 12.54 -11.39 6.92
N ILE A 9 12.06 -11.73 5.72
CA ILE A 9 11.29 -12.95 5.45
C ILE A 9 11.76 -13.59 4.15
N THR A 10 11.74 -14.92 4.10
CA THR A 10 12.00 -15.68 2.88
C THR A 10 10.84 -15.58 1.89
N PRO A 11 11.03 -15.90 0.59
CA PRO A 11 9.94 -15.94 -0.40
C PRO A 11 8.79 -16.86 0.00
N SER A 12 9.07 -18.02 0.60
CA SER A 12 8.04 -18.95 1.10
C SER A 12 7.26 -18.37 2.27
N GLN A 13 7.93 -17.69 3.22
CA GLN A 13 7.27 -16.98 4.31
C GLN A 13 6.43 -15.78 3.81
N SER A 14 6.85 -15.09 2.75
CA SER A 14 6.06 -14.03 2.11
C SER A 14 4.76 -14.57 1.51
N VAL A 15 4.83 -15.70 0.78
CA VAL A 15 3.64 -16.35 0.21
C VAL A 15 2.71 -16.92 1.29
N ALA A 16 3.25 -17.45 2.39
CA ALA A 16 2.44 -17.88 3.54
C ALA A 16 1.73 -16.69 4.21
N LEU A 17 2.48 -15.61 4.51
CA LEU A 17 1.96 -14.39 5.12
C LEU A 17 0.87 -13.73 4.28
N GLU A 18 1.02 -13.68 2.95
CA GLU A 18 -0.04 -13.21 2.05
C GLU A 18 -1.32 -14.02 2.25
N ARG A 19 -1.24 -15.36 2.11
CA ARG A 19 -2.39 -16.27 2.20
C ARG A 19 -3.11 -16.18 3.55
N GLU A 20 -2.37 -16.19 4.65
CA GLU A 20 -2.92 -16.10 6.00
C GLU A 20 -3.61 -14.75 6.26
N THR A 21 -3.07 -13.66 5.70
CA THR A 21 -3.55 -12.29 5.98
C THR A 21 -4.61 -11.77 5.00
N ARG A 22 -5.21 -12.65 4.18
CA ARG A 22 -6.32 -12.31 3.25
C ARG A 22 -7.58 -11.76 3.92
N GLN A 23 -7.81 -12.05 5.21
CA GLN A 23 -8.89 -11.47 6.01
C GLN A 23 -8.54 -10.08 6.61
N GLN A 24 -7.40 -9.51 6.20
CA GLN A 24 -6.94 -8.15 6.46
C GLN A 24 -7.14 -7.67 7.91
N ASP A 25 -7.95 -6.65 8.15
CA ASP A 25 -8.03 -5.94 9.43
C ASP A 25 -8.64 -6.76 10.58
N THR A 26 -9.32 -7.87 10.28
CA THR A 26 -9.77 -8.83 11.30
C THR A 26 -8.65 -9.75 11.81
N ASN A 27 -7.55 -9.91 11.05
CA ASN A 27 -6.48 -10.83 11.39
C ASN A 27 -5.38 -10.15 12.23
N LYS A 28 -5.14 -10.64 13.46
CA LYS A 28 -4.04 -10.18 14.33
C LYS A 28 -2.66 -10.28 13.68
N THR A 29 -2.41 -11.30 12.86
CA THR A 29 -1.16 -11.48 12.11
C THR A 29 -0.94 -10.39 11.08
N TRP A 30 -2.00 -9.84 10.46
CA TRP A 30 -1.91 -8.71 9.52
C TRP A 30 -1.45 -7.43 10.25
N HIS A 31 -1.99 -7.15 11.44
CA HIS A 31 -1.56 -6.02 12.27
C HIS A 31 -0.10 -6.17 12.73
N LEU A 32 0.26 -7.35 13.25
CA LEU A 32 1.62 -7.64 13.72
C LEU A 32 2.66 -7.55 12.57
N ALA A 33 2.30 -8.04 11.38
CA ALA A 33 3.17 -7.95 10.21
C ALA A 33 3.30 -6.51 9.65
N ARG A 34 2.30 -5.65 9.85
CA ARG A 34 2.32 -4.24 9.42
C ARG A 34 3.03 -3.33 10.39
N ALA A 35 2.93 -3.57 11.69
CA ALA A 35 3.44 -2.67 12.72
C ALA A 35 4.90 -2.21 12.54
N PRO A 36 5.88 -3.06 12.13
CA PRO A 36 7.28 -2.65 11.95
C PRO A 36 7.65 -2.28 10.50
N ARG A 37 6.68 -2.06 9.60
CA ARG A 37 6.90 -1.82 8.16
C ARG A 37 6.26 -0.52 7.69
N LEU A 38 6.88 0.16 6.72
CA LEU A 38 6.23 1.26 6.00
C LEU A 38 5.20 0.67 5.04
N THR A 39 4.03 1.28 4.95
CA THR A 39 2.95 0.80 4.07
C THR A 39 2.70 1.76 2.91
N SER A 40 2.29 1.24 1.75
CA SER A 40 2.18 2.01 0.50
C SER A 40 1.32 3.28 0.61
N SER A 41 0.34 3.33 1.52
CA SER A 41 -0.48 4.51 1.79
C SER A 41 0.29 5.68 2.44
N VAL A 42 1.43 5.45 3.10
CA VAL A 42 2.29 6.54 3.63
C VAL A 42 3.39 6.97 2.66
N PHE A 43 3.63 6.25 1.56
CA PHE A 43 4.77 6.51 0.67
C PHE A 43 4.78 7.94 0.12
N LYS A 44 3.62 8.48 -0.29
CA LYS A 44 3.52 9.88 -0.74
C LYS A 44 3.97 10.87 0.35
N ALA A 45 3.54 10.67 1.59
CA ALA A 45 3.79 11.57 2.72
C ALA A 45 5.26 11.62 3.15
N ILE A 46 6.03 10.58 2.80
CA ILE A 46 7.50 10.50 2.92
C ILE A 46 8.17 11.11 1.67
N CYS A 47 7.80 10.65 0.47
CA CYS A 47 8.54 10.98 -0.76
C CYS A 47 8.43 12.47 -1.19
N SER A 48 7.39 13.18 -0.74
CA SER A 48 7.25 14.64 -0.91
C SER A 48 7.59 15.46 0.35
N ARG A 49 8.21 14.84 1.37
CA ARG A 49 8.69 15.53 2.58
C ARG A 49 10.03 16.22 2.30
N ARG A 50 10.32 17.32 2.99
CA ARG A 50 11.59 18.06 2.91
C ARG A 50 12.31 18.26 4.26
N ALA A 51 11.58 18.13 5.37
CA ALA A 51 12.07 18.30 6.75
C ALA A 51 11.17 17.49 7.72
N ASP A 52 11.44 17.55 9.03
CA ASP A 52 10.58 17.02 10.11
C ASP A 52 10.31 15.50 10.07
N PHE A 53 11.26 14.74 9.53
CA PHE A 53 11.15 13.28 9.40
C PHE A 53 10.98 12.57 10.76
N ASP A 54 11.61 13.05 11.82
CA ASP A 54 11.45 12.53 13.19
C ASP A 54 10.00 12.61 13.70
N ALA A 55 9.33 13.74 13.50
CA ALA A 55 7.93 13.93 13.89
C ALA A 55 6.99 13.06 13.04
N LEU A 56 7.32 12.87 11.77
CA LEU A 56 6.59 11.96 10.88
C LEU A 56 6.73 10.49 11.32
N ALA A 57 7.92 10.07 11.75
CA ALA A 57 8.19 8.73 12.25
C ALA A 57 7.45 8.42 13.55
N VAL A 58 7.42 9.36 14.50
CA VAL A 58 6.61 9.25 15.74
C VAL A 58 5.13 9.08 15.39
N ARG A 59 4.58 9.96 14.54
CA ARG A 59 3.18 9.88 14.10
C ARG A 59 2.82 8.52 13.50
N PHE A 60 3.71 7.90 12.72
CA PHE A 60 3.45 6.58 12.14
C PHE A 60 3.48 5.44 13.17
N LYS A 61 4.32 5.53 14.22
CA LYS A 61 4.31 4.60 15.35
C LYS A 61 3.00 4.68 16.16
N ASP A 62 2.48 5.89 16.35
CA ASP A 62 1.28 6.15 17.18
C ASP A 62 -0.06 6.05 16.41
N THR A 63 -0.04 5.71 15.12
CA THR A 63 -1.27 5.64 14.29
C THR A 63 -2.06 4.35 14.58
N SER A 64 -2.85 4.39 15.65
CA SER A 64 -4.00 3.51 15.85
C SER A 64 -5.01 3.64 14.69
N SER A 65 -5.64 2.53 14.29
CA SER A 65 -6.56 2.47 13.14
C SER A 65 -7.89 3.18 13.41
N LYS A 66 -7.91 4.50 13.22
CA LYS A 66 -9.11 5.34 13.39
C LYS A 66 -10.02 5.24 12.16
N GLN A 67 -10.88 4.22 12.15
CA GLN A 67 -11.91 3.99 11.12
C GLN A 67 -12.90 5.17 11.02
N THR A 68 -12.80 5.97 9.96
CA THR A 68 -13.73 7.08 9.67
C THR A 68 -15.03 6.60 9.01
N LYS A 69 -16.09 7.43 9.02
CA LYS A 69 -17.35 7.13 8.29
C LYS A 69 -17.11 6.87 6.79
N ALA A 70 -16.16 7.59 6.17
CA ALA A 70 -15.81 7.40 4.77
C ALA A 70 -15.09 6.06 4.52
N MET A 71 -14.26 5.61 5.47
CA MET A 71 -13.56 4.31 5.36
C MET A 71 -14.53 3.14 5.51
N ARG A 72 -15.47 3.18 6.47
CA ARG A 72 -16.52 2.16 6.61
C ARG A 72 -17.38 2.04 5.34
N ARG A 73 -17.87 3.16 4.82
CA ARG A 73 -18.58 3.21 3.54
C ARG A 73 -17.72 2.75 2.36
N GLY A 74 -16.40 2.89 2.45
CA GLY A 74 -15.44 2.34 1.48
C GLY A 74 -15.47 0.81 1.45
N ILE A 75 -15.42 0.18 2.64
CA ILE A 75 -15.49 -1.28 2.84
C ILE A 75 -16.87 -1.82 2.44
N GLU A 76 -17.95 -1.17 2.89
CA GLU A 76 -19.34 -1.53 2.57
C GLU A 76 -19.62 -1.57 1.05
N LEU A 77 -18.94 -0.73 0.27
CA LEU A 77 -19.08 -0.65 -1.19
C LEU A 77 -18.02 -1.43 -1.98
N GLU A 78 -17.02 -2.02 -1.30
CA GLU A 78 -15.96 -2.79 -1.96
C GLU A 78 -16.48 -4.02 -2.72
N PRO A 79 -17.40 -4.85 -2.18
CA PRO A 79 -17.95 -6.00 -2.91
C PRO A 79 -18.71 -5.59 -4.17
N VAL A 80 -19.41 -4.45 -4.13
CA VAL A 80 -20.17 -3.92 -5.27
C VAL A 80 -19.22 -3.40 -6.35
N ALA A 81 -18.12 -2.73 -5.96
CA ALA A 81 -17.06 -2.31 -6.87
C ALA A 81 -16.34 -3.51 -7.52
N ALA A 82 -16.05 -4.55 -6.73
CA ALA A 82 -15.47 -5.79 -7.21
C ALA A 82 -16.38 -6.49 -8.25
N GLN A 83 -17.68 -6.62 -7.94
CA GLN A 83 -18.64 -7.22 -8.86
C GLN A 83 -18.75 -6.42 -10.18
N GLN A 84 -18.85 -5.10 -10.11
CA GLN A 84 -18.93 -4.26 -11.31
C GLN A 84 -17.66 -4.32 -12.17
N TYR A 85 -16.46 -4.29 -11.57
CA TYR A 85 -15.21 -4.50 -12.32
C TYR A 85 -15.18 -5.85 -13.03
N SER A 86 -15.63 -6.92 -12.37
CA SER A 86 -15.69 -8.26 -12.98
C SER A 86 -16.64 -8.31 -14.17
N VAL A 87 -17.82 -7.68 -14.07
CA VAL A 87 -18.79 -7.55 -15.17
C VAL A 87 -18.24 -6.71 -16.33
N ILE A 88 -17.58 -5.57 -16.04
CA ILE A 88 -17.06 -4.65 -17.06
C ILE A 88 -15.86 -5.23 -17.81
N THR A 89 -14.99 -5.99 -17.13
CA THR A 89 -13.70 -6.44 -17.68
C THR A 89 -13.61 -7.92 -18.02
N GLY A 90 -14.57 -8.74 -17.56
CA GLY A 90 -14.50 -10.20 -17.62
C GLY A 90 -13.47 -10.85 -16.69
N ASN A 91 -12.69 -10.06 -15.93
CA ASN A 91 -11.65 -10.58 -15.05
C ASN A 91 -12.24 -11.09 -13.72
N LEU A 92 -11.82 -12.28 -13.31
CA LEU A 92 -12.09 -12.82 -11.97
C LEU A 92 -11.24 -12.07 -10.93
N ILE A 93 -11.90 -11.49 -9.92
CA ILE A 93 -11.22 -10.95 -8.74
C ILE A 93 -10.97 -12.07 -7.73
N SER A 94 -9.76 -12.10 -7.16
CA SER A 94 -9.43 -12.92 -6.00
C SER A 94 -8.97 -12.01 -4.85
N PRO A 95 -9.41 -12.24 -3.59
CA PRO A 95 -8.93 -11.48 -2.44
C PRO A 95 -7.45 -11.76 -2.17
N VAL A 96 -6.67 -10.69 -2.08
CA VAL A 96 -5.23 -10.72 -1.77
C VAL A 96 -4.95 -10.17 -0.38
N GLY A 97 -4.00 -10.80 0.32
CA GLY A 97 -3.56 -10.40 1.64
C GLY A 97 -2.41 -9.39 1.62
N PHE A 98 -1.71 -9.26 2.75
CA PHE A 98 -0.62 -8.31 2.90
C PHE A 98 0.67 -8.82 2.26
N VAL A 99 1.00 -8.30 1.08
CA VAL A 99 2.25 -8.63 0.37
C VAL A 99 3.43 -7.82 0.95
N VAL A 100 4.54 -8.52 1.19
CA VAL A 100 5.84 -7.99 1.62
C VAL A 100 6.92 -8.55 0.69
N ASN A 101 7.69 -7.69 0.03
CA ASN A 101 8.74 -8.13 -0.90
C ASN A 101 9.94 -8.69 -0.11
N PRO A 102 10.41 -9.94 -0.36
CA PRO A 102 11.58 -10.51 0.31
C PRO A 102 12.87 -9.68 0.15
N HIS A 103 13.01 -8.94 -0.96
CA HIS A 103 14.14 -8.05 -1.23
C HIS A 103 13.97 -6.63 -0.67
N ALA A 104 12.75 -6.26 -0.26
CA ALA A 104 12.46 -5.00 0.42
C ALA A 104 11.53 -5.23 1.64
N PRO A 105 11.94 -6.06 2.63
CA PRO A 105 11.05 -6.61 3.64
C PRO A 105 10.61 -5.59 4.72
N HIS A 106 11.04 -4.33 4.59
CA HIS A 106 10.61 -3.20 5.41
C HIS A 106 9.39 -2.45 4.82
N LEU A 107 8.91 -2.88 3.65
CA LEU A 107 7.80 -2.29 2.90
C LEU A 107 6.65 -3.30 2.73
N GLY A 108 5.40 -2.81 2.68
CA GLY A 108 4.20 -3.63 2.40
C GLY A 108 3.01 -2.81 1.91
N THR A 109 1.88 -3.45 1.55
CA THR A 109 0.87 -2.77 0.72
C THR A 109 -0.63 -3.10 0.97
N SER A 110 -1.51 -2.17 0.57
CA SER A 110 -2.99 -2.17 0.53
C SER A 110 -3.47 -0.84 -0.16
N SER A 111 -4.66 -0.76 -0.78
CA SER A 111 -5.18 0.36 -1.64
C SER A 111 -6.21 1.29 -0.91
N ASP A 112 -6.63 2.52 -1.33
CA ASP A 112 -7.74 2.82 -2.28
C ASP A 112 -8.16 4.34 -2.43
N ARG A 113 -8.64 4.79 -3.62
CA ARG A 113 -9.65 5.89 -3.95
C ARG A 113 -9.40 7.38 -3.45
N ARG A 114 -9.42 8.54 -4.18
CA ARG A 114 -9.62 9.12 -5.57
C ARG A 114 -8.97 10.55 -5.68
N SER A 115 -8.92 11.22 -6.86
CA SER A 115 -9.08 12.71 -7.04
C SER A 115 -9.61 13.15 -8.44
N ASP A 116 -9.92 14.45 -8.57
CA ASP A 116 -10.67 15.26 -9.55
C ASP A 116 -10.54 15.14 -11.10
N GLY A 117 -11.65 15.55 -11.76
CA GLY A 117 -11.63 16.52 -12.87
C GLY A 117 -11.64 15.96 -14.28
N SER A 118 -10.61 15.20 -14.64
CA SER A 118 -10.48 14.53 -15.93
C SER A 118 -9.90 13.15 -15.64
N TYR A 119 -10.59 12.07 -16.04
CA TYR A 119 -10.39 10.74 -15.46
C TYR A 119 -9.07 10.04 -15.84
N ARG A 120 -7.98 10.54 -15.27
CA ARG A 120 -6.68 9.88 -15.13
C ARG A 120 -6.10 10.23 -13.75
N LEU A 121 -5.67 9.22 -13.02
CA LEU A 121 -4.94 9.37 -11.77
C LEU A 121 -3.62 10.11 -12.04
N LYS A 122 -3.51 11.32 -11.53
CA LYS A 122 -2.31 12.18 -11.66
C LYS A 122 -1.14 11.54 -10.92
N GLU A 123 0.03 11.49 -11.56
CA GLU A 123 1.25 10.84 -11.04
C GLU A 123 1.77 11.47 -9.74
N ILE A 124 1.43 12.75 -9.50
CA ILE A 124 1.71 13.44 -8.24
C ILE A 124 0.80 13.01 -7.08
N HIS A 125 -0.29 12.30 -7.33
CA HIS A 125 -1.32 11.99 -6.33
C HIS A 125 -0.95 10.83 -5.40
N ALA A 126 -1.54 10.79 -4.19
CA ALA A 126 -1.22 9.78 -3.18
C ALA A 126 -1.38 8.34 -3.72
N TYR A 127 -2.47 8.06 -4.43
CA TYR A 127 -2.73 6.74 -5.00
C TYR A 127 -1.76 6.30 -6.08
N TYR A 128 -1.08 7.22 -6.78
CA TYR A 128 -0.05 6.81 -7.75
C TYR A 128 1.18 6.28 -7.02
N TYR A 129 1.68 7.00 -6.01
CA TYR A 129 2.75 6.51 -5.12
C TYR A 129 2.36 5.24 -4.37
N GLN A 130 1.07 5.08 -4.05
CA GLN A 130 0.54 3.85 -3.48
C GLN A 130 0.62 2.70 -4.48
N ILE A 131 0.10 2.88 -5.71
CA ILE A 131 0.06 1.88 -6.80
C ILE A 131 1.46 1.46 -7.24
N ILE A 132 2.35 2.40 -7.59
CA ILE A 132 3.76 2.11 -7.92
C ILE A 132 4.43 1.39 -6.75
N GLY A 133 4.08 1.76 -5.51
CA GLY A 133 4.51 1.09 -4.30
C GLY A 133 3.98 -0.33 -4.11
N GLN A 134 2.82 -0.70 -4.66
CA GLN A 134 2.34 -2.09 -4.66
C GLN A 134 3.07 -2.89 -5.74
N LEU A 135 3.16 -2.35 -6.96
CA LEU A 135 3.79 -2.99 -8.11
C LEU A 135 5.27 -3.30 -7.86
N GLY A 136 6.04 -2.36 -7.30
CA GLY A 136 7.44 -2.58 -6.90
C GLY A 136 7.64 -3.61 -5.77
N LEU A 137 6.57 -3.99 -5.06
CA LEU A 137 6.60 -5.00 -4.01
C LEU A 137 6.04 -6.37 -4.44
N THR A 138 5.07 -6.38 -5.35
CA THR A 138 4.50 -7.62 -5.91
C THR A 138 5.27 -8.14 -7.12
N GLY A 139 6.05 -7.29 -7.79
CA GLY A 139 6.65 -7.59 -9.09
C GLY A 139 5.65 -7.59 -10.25
N MET A 140 4.44 -7.06 -10.05
CA MET A 140 3.40 -7.01 -11.09
C MET A 140 3.71 -5.91 -12.12
N PRO A 141 3.48 -6.15 -13.43
CA PRO A 141 3.78 -5.18 -14.49
C PRO A 141 2.76 -4.04 -14.61
N TRP A 142 1.55 -4.21 -14.04
CA TRP A 142 0.49 -3.21 -14.04
C TRP A 142 -0.57 -3.50 -12.97
N CYS A 143 -1.39 -2.50 -12.64
CA CYS A 143 -2.58 -2.60 -11.79
C CYS A 143 -3.71 -1.77 -12.41
N ASP A 144 -4.93 -2.28 -12.40
CA ASP A 144 -6.10 -1.54 -12.86
C ASP A 144 -6.72 -0.74 -11.71
N PHE A 145 -6.61 0.59 -11.79
CA PHE A 145 -7.25 1.52 -10.87
C PHE A 145 -8.72 1.69 -11.26
N PHE A 146 -9.59 0.93 -10.59
CA PHE A 146 -11.04 1.01 -10.74
C PHE A 146 -11.69 1.88 -9.66
N VAL A 147 -12.63 2.73 -10.06
CA VAL A 147 -13.34 3.66 -9.19
C VAL A 147 -14.77 3.86 -9.67
N MET A 148 -15.75 3.46 -8.85
CA MET A 148 -17.17 3.71 -9.12
C MET A 148 -17.63 5.12 -8.68
N CYS A 149 -18.52 5.74 -9.45
CA CYS A 149 -19.40 6.85 -9.08
C CYS A 149 -20.83 6.32 -8.85
N ALA A 150 -21.83 7.18 -8.64
CA ALA A 150 -23.23 6.75 -8.56
C ALA A 150 -23.80 6.26 -9.90
N GLU A 151 -23.32 6.85 -11.01
CA GLU A 151 -23.88 6.69 -12.37
C GLU A 151 -22.79 6.45 -13.44
N ASP A 152 -21.53 6.28 -13.04
CA ASP A 152 -20.34 6.35 -13.90
C ASP A 152 -19.18 5.56 -13.28
N TYR A 153 -18.11 5.27 -14.03
CA TYR A 153 -16.89 4.64 -13.50
C TYR A 153 -15.61 5.10 -14.21
N LEU A 154 -14.52 5.17 -13.46
CA LEU A 154 -13.17 5.25 -13.99
C LEU A 154 -12.53 3.86 -13.89
N LEU A 155 -12.04 3.35 -15.03
CA LEU A 155 -11.13 2.22 -15.11
C LEU A 155 -9.85 2.68 -15.82
N GLN A 156 -8.71 2.62 -15.14
CA GLN A 156 -7.42 3.02 -15.72
C GLN A 156 -6.33 2.00 -15.38
N ARG A 157 -5.70 1.43 -16.41
CA ARG A 157 -4.48 0.65 -16.24
C ARG A 157 -3.30 1.56 -15.90
N ILE A 158 -2.66 1.30 -14.77
CA ILE A 158 -1.41 1.91 -14.33
C ILE A 158 -0.30 0.89 -14.55
N HIS A 159 0.67 1.20 -15.40
CA HIS A 159 1.86 0.36 -15.59
C HIS A 159 2.89 0.61 -14.48
N PHE A 160 3.78 -0.36 -14.27
CA PHE A 160 4.90 -0.19 -13.36
C PHE A 160 5.93 0.80 -13.93
N ASP A 161 6.13 1.89 -13.18
CA ASP A 161 7.12 2.92 -13.46
C ASP A 161 8.38 2.66 -12.64
N VAL A 162 9.42 2.19 -13.32
CA VAL A 162 10.70 1.80 -12.70
C VAL A 162 11.51 2.99 -12.21
N GLU A 163 11.50 4.10 -12.94
CA GLU A 163 12.23 5.32 -12.56
C GLU A 163 11.60 5.94 -11.31
N LYS A 164 10.26 5.98 -11.28
CA LYS A 164 9.51 6.44 -10.11
C LYS A 164 9.67 5.52 -8.91
N TRP A 165 9.69 4.21 -9.12
CA TRP A 165 9.96 3.26 -8.06
C TRP A 165 11.34 3.47 -7.44
N CYS A 166 12.39 3.71 -8.24
CA CYS A 166 13.71 4.06 -7.73
C CYS A 166 13.70 5.38 -6.93
N GLU A 167 13.13 6.46 -7.49
CA GLU A 167 13.01 7.77 -6.80
C GLU A 167 12.26 7.68 -5.45
N MET A 168 11.24 6.82 -5.39
CA MET A 168 10.52 6.52 -4.16
C MET A 168 11.34 5.66 -3.21
N LYS A 169 11.95 4.58 -3.69
CA LYS A 169 12.65 3.59 -2.87
C LYS A 169 13.80 4.23 -2.10
N ASP A 170 14.63 5.05 -2.73
CA ASP A 170 15.77 5.69 -2.03
C ASP A 170 15.31 6.56 -0.86
N LYS A 171 14.17 7.25 -1.01
CA LYS A 171 13.56 8.06 0.05
C LYS A 171 12.90 7.22 1.13
N LEU A 172 12.33 6.07 0.77
CA LEU A 172 11.72 5.11 1.70
C LEU A 172 12.77 4.39 2.54
N ASP A 173 13.85 3.88 1.92
CA ASP A 173 15.01 3.30 2.60
C ASP A 173 15.63 4.33 3.56
N MET A 174 15.93 5.54 3.07
CA MET A 174 16.50 6.63 3.87
C MET A 174 15.61 6.96 5.08
N PHE A 175 14.30 7.12 4.87
CA PHE A 175 13.36 7.37 5.97
C PHE A 175 13.29 6.19 6.95
N PHE A 176 13.28 4.96 6.44
CA PHE A 176 13.19 3.75 7.24
C PHE A 176 14.40 3.60 8.15
N PHE A 177 15.62 3.59 7.59
CA PHE A 177 16.84 3.31 8.35
C PHE A 177 17.23 4.44 9.30
N ASN A 178 17.03 5.71 8.92
CA ASN A 178 17.51 6.86 9.70
C ASN A 178 16.49 7.36 10.74
N TYR A 179 15.19 7.26 10.47
CA TYR A 179 14.16 7.90 11.31
C TYR A 179 13.14 6.93 11.92
N PHE A 180 12.74 5.89 11.19
CA PHE A 180 11.71 4.95 11.64
C PHE A 180 12.30 3.81 12.48
N LEU A 181 13.24 3.03 11.92
CA LEU A 181 13.86 1.87 12.56
C LEU A 181 14.51 2.17 13.93
N PRO A 182 15.19 3.31 14.17
CA PRO A 182 15.73 3.65 15.49
C PRO A 182 14.66 3.90 16.57
N ARG A 183 13.38 4.00 16.19
CA ARG A 183 12.24 4.17 17.09
C ARG A 183 11.48 2.86 17.36
N TYR A 184 11.96 1.74 16.80
CA TYR A 184 11.38 0.39 16.91
C TYR A 184 12.26 -0.59 17.71
N THR A 185 13.18 -0.07 18.51
CA THR A 185 13.90 -0.77 19.59
C THR A 185 13.25 -0.44 20.94
#